data_AF-A0A6M0C3Q2-F1
#
_entry.id   AF-A0A6M0C3Q2-F1
#
_cell.length_a   1.000
_cell.length_b   1.000
_cell.length_c   1.000
_cell.angle_alpha   90.00
_cell.angle_beta   90.00
_cell.angle_gamma   90.00
#
_symmetry.space_group_name_H-M   'P 1'
#
loop_
_entity.id
_entity.type
_entity.pdbx_description
1 polymer ?
#
loop_
_entity_poly.entity_id
_entity_poly.type
_entity_poly.pdbx_seq_one_letter_code
_entity_poly.pdbx_strand_id
1 'polypeptide(L)' 'MPMSTVKTSPIVEKREQVSSTSTQAIKRVGERLVDAGIINSTQLQVALYDQKAMKLRLGDVLIARGWADQATLDAVLID' A
#
# COMPACT_ATOMS: atom_id res chain seq x y z
N MET A 1 -12.46 47.28 -2.28
CA MET A 1 -12.17 46.40 -3.44
C MET A 1 -12.09 44.97 -2.94
N PRO A 2 -12.93 44.05 -3.43
CA PRO A 2 -12.91 42.63 -3.05
C PRO A 2 -11.99 41.84 -3.98
N MET A 3 -11.10 41.00 -3.44
CA MET A 3 -10.38 40.01 -4.24
C MET A 3 -10.39 38.64 -3.55
N SER A 4 -10.98 37.70 -4.29
CA SER A 4 -10.75 36.25 -4.27
C SER A 4 -11.54 35.40 -3.28
N THR A 5 -12.80 35.21 -3.64
CA THR A 5 -13.56 33.97 -3.62
C THR A 5 -12.71 32.74 -4.00
N VAL A 6 -12.76 31.72 -3.13
CA VAL A 6 -12.75 30.27 -3.42
C VAL A 6 -11.45 29.62 -3.92
N LYS A 7 -10.90 28.79 -3.05
CA LYS A 7 -10.39 27.45 -3.41
C LYS A 7 -10.84 26.49 -2.31
N THR A 8 -12.11 26.10 -2.34
CA THR A 8 -12.53 24.73 -2.67
C THR A 8 -11.67 23.69 -1.95
N SER A 9 -12.11 23.29 -0.76
CA SER A 9 -11.83 21.96 -0.20
C SER A 9 -12.31 20.92 -1.21
N PRO A 10 -11.64 19.77 -1.37
CA PRO A 10 -12.03 18.62 -0.54
C PRO A 10 -10.86 17.66 -0.26
N ILE A 11 -11.17 16.49 0.31
CA ILE A 11 -10.37 15.25 0.36
C ILE A 11 -9.35 15.01 1.48
N VAL A 12 -9.75 15.15 2.75
CA VAL A 12 -9.27 14.19 3.76
C VAL A 12 -10.45 13.69 4.61
N GLU A 13 -11.53 13.30 3.94
CA GLU A 13 -12.61 12.51 4.54
C GLU A 13 -12.45 11.08 4.05
N LYS A 14 -11.53 10.33 4.66
CA LYS A 14 -11.62 8.88 4.67
C LYS A 14 -10.93 8.35 5.92
N ARG A 15 -11.49 8.70 7.07
CA ARG A 15 -11.27 7.92 8.29
C ARG A 15 -11.89 6.55 8.07
N GLU A 16 -11.00 5.56 8.11
CA GLU A 16 -11.19 4.34 8.89
C GLU A 16 -12.43 3.49 8.58
N GLN A 17 -12.32 2.62 7.58
CA GLN A 17 -12.92 1.29 7.61
C GLN A 17 -12.16 0.37 6.66
N VAL A 18 -11.11 -0.30 7.13
CA VAL A 18 -10.64 -1.54 6.47
C VAL A 18 -10.52 -2.65 7.49
N SER A 19 -11.70 -3.15 7.86
CA SER A 19 -12.02 -4.55 8.16
C SER A 19 -10.84 -5.40 8.62
N SER A 20 -10.74 -5.52 9.93
CA SER A 20 -10.16 -6.64 10.65
C SER A 20 -10.91 -7.92 10.28
N THR A 21 -10.44 -8.68 9.29
CA THR A 21 -10.80 -10.11 9.18
C THR A 21 -9.77 -10.92 8.39
N SER A 22 -9.07 -11.78 9.13
CA SER A 22 -8.62 -13.15 8.79
C SER A 22 -7.93 -13.41 7.45
N THR A 23 -6.61 -13.63 7.49
CA THR A 23 -5.95 -14.78 6.83
C THR A 23 -4.59 -14.96 7.51
N GLN A 24 -4.54 -15.93 8.41
CA GLN A 24 -3.41 -16.24 9.28
C GLN A 24 -2.58 -17.41 8.74
N ALA A 25 -2.64 -17.69 7.42
CA ALA A 25 -2.11 -18.95 6.86
C ALA A 25 -1.19 -18.80 5.63
N ILE A 26 -0.72 -17.59 5.31
CA ILE A 26 0.36 -17.40 4.33
C ILE A 26 1.32 -16.46 5.01
N LYS A 27 2.56 -16.89 5.27
CA LYS A 27 3.67 -15.99 5.64
C LYS A 27 3.66 -14.87 4.61
N ARG A 28 3.15 -13.69 4.99
CA ARG A 28 2.65 -12.72 4.01
C ARG A 28 3.86 -12.19 3.24
N VAL A 29 3.78 -12.17 1.90
CA VAL A 29 4.80 -11.55 1.04
C VAL A 29 5.18 -10.16 1.56
N GLY A 30 4.19 -9.42 2.09
CA GLY A 30 4.40 -8.14 2.77
C GLY A 30 5.35 -8.18 3.98
N GLU A 31 5.25 -9.19 4.85
CA GLU A 31 6.15 -9.33 6.00
C GLU A 31 7.55 -9.71 5.57
N ARG A 32 7.68 -10.57 4.55
CA ARG A 32 8.99 -10.94 3.98
C ARG A 32 9.68 -9.75 3.33
N LEU A 33 8.92 -8.86 2.67
CA LEU A 33 9.46 -7.62 2.12
C LEU A 33 9.91 -6.64 3.20
N VAL A 34 9.25 -6.64 4.37
CA VAL A 34 9.68 -5.84 5.53
C VAL A 34 10.94 -6.44 6.16
N ASP A 35 10.98 -7.76 6.32
CA ASP A 35 12.12 -8.49 6.87
C ASP A 35 13.38 -8.33 6.00
N ALA A 36 13.21 -8.38 4.67
CA ALA A 36 14.26 -8.11 3.70
C ALA A 36 14.66 -6.62 3.60
N GLY A 37 14.00 -5.72 4.33
CA GLY A 37 14.30 -4.28 4.34
C GLY A 37 13.95 -3.53 3.06
N ILE A 38 13.16 -4.14 2.17
CA ILE A 38 12.74 -3.54 0.89
C ILE A 38 11.68 -2.47 1.15
N ILE A 39 10.76 -2.75 2.06
CA ILE A 39 9.76 -1.80 2.53
C ILE A 39 9.74 -1.72 4.04
N ASN A 40 9.15 -0.65 4.57
CA ASN A 40 8.87 -0.55 6.01
C ASN A 40 7.39 -0.88 6.32
N SER A 41 7.08 -1.07 7.60
CA SER A 41 5.73 -1.38 8.06
C SER A 41 4.70 -0.32 7.65
N THR A 42 5.08 0.96 7.58
CA THR A 42 4.19 2.05 7.13
C THR A 42 3.86 1.93 5.64
N GLN A 43 4.87 1.68 4.80
CA GLN A 43 4.70 1.44 3.37
C GLN A 43 3.86 0.19 3.11
N LEU A 44 4.06 -0.88 3.90
CA LEU A 44 3.22 -2.06 3.84
C LEU A 44 1.74 -1.73 4.12
N GLN A 45 1.44 -0.90 5.13
CA GLN A 45 0.07 -0.47 5.40
C GLN A 45 -0.54 0.32 4.24
N VAL A 46 0.22 1.26 3.65
CA VAL A 46 -0.24 2.04 2.49
C VAL A 46 -0.45 1.13 1.28
N ALA A 47 0.47 0.20 1.03
CA ALA A 47 0.37 -0.75 -0.07
C ALA A 47 -0.84 -1.68 0.10
N LEU A 48 -1.15 -2.12 1.33
CA LEU A 48 -2.36 -2.91 1.63
C LEU A 48 -3.65 -2.11 1.42
N TYR A 49 -3.64 -0.82 1.74
CA TYR A 49 -4.77 0.06 1.47
C TYR A 49 -5.00 0.22 -0.04
N ASP A 50 -3.93 0.48 -0.79
CA ASP A 50 -3.97 0.58 -2.25
C ASP A 50 -4.38 -0.73 -2.90
N GLN A 51 -3.86 -1.87 -2.41
CA GLN A 51 -4.20 -3.19 -2.90
C GLN A 51 -5.72 -3.42 -2.86
N LYS A 52 -6.37 -3.01 -1.76
CA LYS A 52 -7.83 -3.09 -1.61
C LYS A 52 -8.55 -2.10 -2.51
N ALA A 53 -8.03 -0.87 -2.64
CA ALA A 53 -8.64 0.18 -3.46
C ALA A 53 -8.56 -0.13 -4.97
N MET A 54 -7.43 -0.66 -5.42
CA MET A 54 -7.11 -0.93 -6.83
C MET A 54 -7.42 -2.38 -7.24
N LYS A 55 -7.68 -3.28 -6.28
CA LYS A 55 -7.86 -4.72 -6.48
C LYS A 55 -6.69 -5.40 -7.23
N LEU A 56 -5.48 -4.88 -7.03
CA LEU A 56 -4.24 -5.44 -7.58
C LEU A 56 -3.56 -6.38 -6.60
N ARG A 57 -2.47 -7.06 -7.00
CA ARG A 57 -1.63 -7.78 -6.03
C ARG A 57 -0.75 -6.77 -5.29
N LEU A 58 -0.38 -7.09 -4.05
CA LEU A 58 0.49 -6.24 -3.24
C LEU A 58 1.81 -5.91 -3.97
N GLY A 59 2.37 -6.90 -4.68
CA GLY A 59 3.56 -6.72 -5.52
C GLY A 59 3.38 -5.69 -6.62
N ASP A 60 2.26 -5.74 -7.36
CA ASP A 60 1.98 -4.76 -8.41
C ASP A 60 1.85 -3.34 -7.85
N VAL A 61 1.22 -3.18 -6.67
CA VAL A 61 1.12 -1.89 -5.97
C VAL A 61 2.50 -1.36 -5.58
N LEU A 62 3.38 -2.24 -5.10
CA LEU A 62 4.74 -1.89 -4.71
C LEU A 62 5.57 -1.43 -5.91
N ILE A 63 5.45 -2.11 -7.06
CA ILE A 63 6.08 -1.71 -8.32
C ILE A 63 5.53 -0.39 -8.80
N ALA A 64 4.20 -0.23 -8.82
CA ALA A 64 3.54 0.99 -9.28
C ALA A 64 3.93 2.21 -8.44
N ARG A 65 4.25 2.02 -7.15
CA ARG A 65 4.74 3.08 -6.25
C ARG A 65 6.26 3.26 -6.25
N GLY A 66 7.00 2.39 -6.95
CA GLY A 66 8.47 2.42 -6.99
C GLY A 66 9.13 1.99 -5.68
N TRP A 67 8.44 1.21 -4.85
CA TRP A 67 8.95 0.71 -3.56
C TRP A 67 9.62 -0.66 -3.67
N ALA A 68 9.24 -1.47 -4.65
CA ALA A 68 9.90 -2.73 -4.97
C ALA A 68 9.91 -2.93 -6.49
N ASP A 69 10.89 -3.67 -6.98
CA ASP A 69 10.92 -4.10 -8.39
C ASP A 69 10.32 -5.51 -8.55
N GLN A 70 9.93 -5.84 -9.78
CA GLN A 70 9.46 -7.18 -10.12
C GLN A 70 10.51 -8.25 -9.79
N ALA A 71 11.80 -7.99 -10.01
CA ALA A 71 12.88 -8.89 -9.66
C ALA A 71 12.98 -9.11 -8.14
N THR A 72 12.75 -8.05 -7.36
CA THR A 72 12.78 -8.12 -5.89
C THR A 72 11.61 -8.94 -5.35
N LEU A 73 10.43 -8.78 -5.93
CA LEU A 73 9.25 -9.57 -5.55
C LEU A 73 9.40 -11.04 -5.92
N ASP A 74 9.98 -11.33 -7.08
CA ASP A 74 10.29 -12.69 -7.54
C ASP A 74 11.28 -13.39 -6.59
N ALA A 75 12.33 -12.69 -6.17
CA ALA A 75 13.29 -13.19 -5.17
C ALA A 75 12.61 -13.54 -3.83
N VAL A 76 11.63 -12.74 -3.40
CA VAL A 76 10.85 -13.01 -2.18
C VAL A 76 9.77 -14.08 -2.41
N LEU A 77 9.38 -14.41 -3.63
CA LEU A 77 8.37 -15.45 -3.90
C LEU A 77 8.96 -16.86 -4.08
N ILE A 78 10.25 -16.95 -4.41
CA ILE A 78 10.94 -18.20 -4.73
C ILE A 78 11.46 -18.98 -3.50
N ASP A 79 11.65 -18.31 -2.36
CA ASP A 79 12.08 -18.92 -1.08
C ASP A 79 10.88 -19.44 -0.26
#